data_AF-L2GSN4-F1
#
_entry.id   AF-L2GSN4-F1
#
_cell.length_a   1.000
_cell.length_b   1.000
_cell.length_c   1.000
_cell.angle_alpha   90.00
_cell.angle_beta   90.00
_cell.angle_gamma   90.00
#
_symmetry.space_group_name_H-M   'P 1'
#
loop_
_entity.id
_entity.type
_entity.pdbx_description
1 polymer ?
#
loop_
_entity_poly.entity_id
_entity_poly.type
_entity_poly.pdbx_seq_one_letter_code
_entity_poly.pdbx_strand_id
1 'polypeptide(L)'
;MEYYNIDTLLALTNRVTVTFTPPTTLLIPATKTTSTLTTSALPLYQVLFFLKNGHCVLYGPLVPVNIMNDLMACPVLVNLNKLYRHMYRLVGIIGEEGWTDIFRIRMGMLSRLLFAENFCEDDLLICDENEREIVRMGIVRFKKFA
;
A
#
# COMPACT_ATOMS: atom_id res chain seq x y z
N MET A 1 -15.06 -0.41 -6.40
CA MET A 1 -13.80 -0.77 -7.09
C MET A 1 -14.03 -0.61 -8.58
N GLU A 2 -13.23 0.19 -9.26
CA GLU A 2 -13.22 0.26 -10.72
C GLU A 2 -12.42 -0.92 -11.26
N TYR A 3 -13.10 -1.86 -11.92
CA TYR A 3 -12.49 -3.10 -12.41
C TYR A 3 -11.37 -2.85 -13.44
N TYR A 4 -11.44 -1.76 -14.20
CA TYR A 4 -10.50 -1.43 -15.28
C TYR A 4 -9.40 -0.44 -14.88
N ASN A 5 -9.32 -0.06 -13.60
CA ASN A 5 -8.31 0.88 -13.15
C ASN A 5 -6.95 0.18 -13.02
N ILE A 6 -6.01 0.53 -13.90
CA ILE A 6 -4.70 -0.14 -14.04
C ILE A 6 -3.92 -0.13 -12.73
N ASP A 7 -3.85 1.01 -12.04
CA ASP A 7 -3.11 1.12 -10.78
C ASP A 7 -3.72 0.25 -9.67
N THR A 8 -5.05 0.09 -9.68
CA THR A 8 -5.73 -0.82 -8.75
C THR A 8 -5.38 -2.27 -9.06
N LEU A 9 -5.34 -2.65 -10.34
CA LEU A 9 -4.91 -3.99 -10.76
C LEU A 9 -3.45 -4.25 -10.35
N LEU A 10 -2.57 -3.27 -10.55
CA LEU A 10 -1.17 -3.36 -10.13
C LEU A 10 -1.06 -3.49 -8.60
N ALA A 11 -1.80 -2.68 -7.84
CA ALA A 11 -1.84 -2.78 -6.38
C ALA A 11 -2.31 -4.18 -5.90
N LEU A 12 -3.28 -4.78 -6.60
CA LEU A 12 -3.81 -6.11 -6.28
C LEU A 12 -2.80 -7.25 -6.55
N THR A 13 -1.81 -7.04 -7.41
CA THR A 13 -0.75 -8.03 -7.68
C THR A 13 0.35 -8.06 -6.63
N ASN A 14 0.43 -7.05 -5.76
CA ASN A 14 1.40 -7.01 -4.68
C ASN A 14 1.23 -8.21 -3.75
N ARG A 15 2.35 -8.81 -3.34
CA ARG A 15 2.37 -9.95 -2.44
C ARG A 15 2.31 -9.48 -1.00
N VAL A 16 1.38 -10.04 -0.24
CA VAL A 16 1.22 -9.78 1.20
C VAL A 16 1.33 -11.10 1.94
N THR A 17 1.97 -11.07 3.10
CA THR A 17 2.15 -12.26 3.92
C THR A 17 0.88 -12.54 4.72
N VAL A 18 0.39 -13.77 4.64
CA VAL A 18 -0.77 -14.25 5.40
C VAL A 18 -0.42 -15.52 6.16
N THR A 19 -1.15 -15.75 7.24
CA THR A 19 -1.13 -17.01 7.99
C THR A 19 -2.45 -17.72 7.73
N PHE A 20 -2.39 -18.93 7.19
CA PHE A 20 -3.59 -19.74 7.02
C PHE A 20 -4.04 -20.27 8.38
N THR A 21 -5.31 -20.07 8.70
CA THR A 21 -5.93 -20.71 9.84
C THR A 21 -6.15 -22.17 9.47
N PRO A 22 -5.75 -23.14 10.33
CA PRO A 22 -6.09 -24.53 10.08
C PRO A 22 -7.62 -24.66 10.01
N PRO A 23 -8.17 -25.48 9.09
CA PRO A 23 -9.61 -25.58 8.94
C PRO A 23 -10.24 -26.07 10.23
N THR A 24 -11.21 -25.32 10.76
CA THR A 24 -12.15 -25.77 11.78
C THR A 24 -13.10 -26.78 11.15
N THR A 25 -12.64 -28.04 11.08
CA THR A 25 -13.44 -29.27 11.03
C THR A 25 -14.85 -29.12 10.46
N LEU A 26 -15.01 -29.07 9.14
CA LEU A 26 -16.27 -29.38 8.47
C LEU A 26 -15.94 -29.98 7.09
N LEU A 27 -15.98 -31.32 7.01
CA LEU A 27 -16.20 -32.15 5.80
C LEU A 27 -15.02 -32.54 4.87
N ILE A 28 -13.86 -33.02 5.37
CA ILE A 28 -12.92 -33.84 4.54
C ILE A 28 -12.30 -34.99 5.36
N PRO A 29 -12.20 -36.23 4.83
CA PRO A 29 -11.56 -37.36 5.52
C PRO A 29 -10.08 -37.10 5.81
N ALA A 30 -9.68 -37.44 7.02
CA ALA A 30 -8.35 -37.26 7.59
C ALA A 30 -7.27 -38.03 6.80
N THR A 31 -6.58 -37.37 5.86
CA THR A 31 -5.28 -37.91 5.38
C THR A 31 -4.15 -36.89 5.24
N LYS A 32 -4.41 -35.58 5.25
CA LYS A 32 -3.35 -34.55 5.41
C LYS A 32 -3.88 -33.30 6.12
N THR A 33 -4.21 -33.42 7.41
CA THR A 33 -4.40 -32.24 8.27
C THR A 33 -3.03 -31.64 8.56
N THR A 34 -2.62 -30.60 7.82
CA THR A 34 -1.47 -29.78 8.20
C THR A 34 -1.84 -29.00 9.47
N SER A 35 -1.38 -29.50 10.61
CA SER A 35 -1.53 -28.87 11.93
C SER A 35 -0.65 -27.63 12.12
N THR A 36 0.11 -27.24 11.10
CA THR A 36 1.06 -26.13 11.16
C THR A 36 0.44 -24.90 10.54
N LEU A 37 0.41 -23.80 11.30
CA LEU A 37 0.19 -22.45 10.77
C LEU A 37 1.23 -22.21 9.66
N THR A 38 0.79 -22.29 8.40
CA THR A 38 1.65 -22.01 7.26
C THR A 38 1.55 -20.54 6.92
N THR A 39 2.66 -19.83 7.04
CA THR A 39 2.81 -18.48 6.50
C THR A 39 3.14 -18.56 5.02
N SER A 40 2.52 -17.71 4.21
CA SER A 40 2.81 -17.63 2.78
C SER A 40 2.62 -16.21 2.27
N ALA A 41 3.42 -15.82 1.26
CA ALA A 41 3.29 -14.55 0.58
C ALA A 41 2.48 -14.75 -0.71
N LEU A 42 1.28 -14.19 -0.76
CA LEU A 42 0.34 -14.35 -1.87
C LEU A 42 -0.07 -12.98 -2.44
N PRO A 43 -0.41 -12.89 -3.74
CA PRO A 43 -0.99 -11.69 -4.31
C PRO A 43 -2.26 -11.24 -3.56
N LEU A 44 -2.43 -9.93 -3.39
CA LEU A 44 -3.53 -9.35 -2.61
C LEU A 44 -4.91 -9.77 -3.12
N TYR A 45 -5.13 -9.91 -4.44
CA TYR A 45 -6.42 -10.40 -4.95
C TYR A 45 -6.78 -11.80 -4.43
N GLN A 46 -5.80 -12.69 -4.23
CA GLN A 46 -6.03 -14.01 -3.65
C GLN A 46 -6.25 -13.90 -2.14
N VAL A 47 -5.44 -13.08 -1.48
CA VAL A 47 -5.56 -12.82 -0.03
C VAL A 47 -6.95 -12.29 0.32
N LEU A 48 -7.48 -11.34 -0.44
CA LEU A 48 -8.83 -10.79 -0.23
C LEU A 48 -9.91 -11.88 -0.29
N PHE A 49 -9.78 -12.84 -1.21
CA PHE A 49 -10.68 -13.98 -1.28
C PHE A 49 -10.59 -14.85 -0.02
N PHE A 50 -9.38 -15.18 0.43
CA PHE A 50 -9.19 -16.02 1.62
C PHE A 50 -9.60 -15.32 2.92
N LEU A 51 -9.32 -14.02 3.06
CA LEU A 51 -9.75 -13.20 4.20
C LEU A 51 -11.28 -13.14 4.29
N LYS A 52 -11.97 -12.89 3.18
CA LYS A 52 -13.43 -12.82 3.13
C LYS A 52 -14.11 -14.12 3.55
N ASN A 53 -13.47 -15.26 3.32
CA ASN A 53 -13.97 -16.59 3.68
C ASN A 53 -13.40 -17.12 5.01
N GLY A 54 -12.63 -16.32 5.75
CA GLY A 54 -12.08 -16.71 7.06
C GLY A 54 -11.01 -17.82 7.01
N HIS A 55 -10.37 -18.02 5.84
CA HIS A 55 -9.35 -19.07 5.65
C HIS A 55 -7.94 -18.61 6.03
N CYS A 56 -7.73 -17.30 6.21
CA CYS A 56 -6.43 -16.76 6.61
C CYS A 56 -6.59 -15.47 7.41
N VAL A 57 -5.48 -15.03 8.01
CA VAL A 57 -5.31 -13.72 8.65
C VAL A 57 -4.04 -13.07 8.12
N LEU A 58 -4.02 -11.74 8.07
CA LEU A 58 -2.81 -10.99 7.70
C LEU A 58 -1.70 -11.27 8.72
N TYR A 59 -0.49 -11.54 8.21
CA TYR A 59 0.68 -11.75 9.07
C TYR A 59 1.30 -10.40 9.42
N GLY A 60 0.86 -9.83 10.55
CA GLY A 60 1.34 -8.54 11.04
C GLY A 60 0.88 -7.34 10.22
N PRO A 61 1.38 -6.14 10.54
CA PRO A 61 1.11 -4.93 9.76
C PRO A 61 1.76 -5.02 8.38
N LEU A 62 1.16 -4.36 7.41
CA LEU A 62 1.65 -4.32 6.02
C LEU A 62 3.07 -3.73 5.93
N VAL A 63 3.33 -2.74 6.75
CA VAL A 63 4.62 -2.06 6.89
C VAL A 63 5.20 -2.38 8.27
N PRO A 64 6.47 -2.81 8.37
CA PRO A 64 7.11 -3.06 9.65
C PRO A 64 7.02 -1.85 10.59
N VAL A 65 6.82 -2.12 11.89
CA VAL A 65 6.62 -1.08 12.93
C VAL A 65 7.74 -0.03 12.91
N ASN A 66 8.98 -0.43 12.67
CA ASN A 66 10.12 0.49 12.61
C ASN A 66 9.95 1.53 11.50
N ILE A 67 9.51 1.09 10.32
CA ILE A 67 9.26 1.97 9.17
C ILE A 67 8.02 2.83 9.42
N MET A 68 7.01 2.28 10.10
CA MET A 68 5.85 3.07 10.51
C MET A 68 6.26 4.19 11.47
N ASN A 69 7.14 3.93 12.42
CA ASN A 69 7.67 4.96 13.33
C ASN A 69 8.44 6.04 12.56
N ASP A 70 9.25 5.65 11.57
CA ASP A 70 9.95 6.61 10.69
C ASP A 70 8.96 7.45 9.88
N LEU A 71 7.89 6.82 9.37
CA LEU A 71 6.81 7.51 8.66
C LEU A 71 6.09 8.51 9.57
N MET A 72 5.88 8.20 10.85
CA MET A 72 5.24 9.12 11.79
C MET A 72 6.18 10.25 12.23
N ALA A 73 7.49 10.00 12.33
CA ALA A 73 8.49 10.98 12.73
C ALA A 73 8.83 11.96 11.60
N CYS A 74 9.18 11.45 10.43
CA CYS A 74 9.50 12.26 9.25
C CYS A 74 9.05 11.55 7.97
N PRO A 75 7.75 11.69 7.62
CA PRO A 75 7.15 10.94 6.52
C PRO A 75 7.92 11.01 5.20
N VAL A 76 8.45 12.18 4.85
CA VAL A 76 9.05 12.47 3.53
C VAL A 76 10.38 11.75 3.32
N LEU A 77 11.10 11.38 4.38
CA LEU A 77 12.38 10.66 4.23
C LEU A 77 12.18 9.19 3.84
N VAL A 78 11.00 8.64 4.09
CA VAL A 78 10.68 7.26 3.74
C VAL A 78 10.34 7.16 2.25
N ASN A 79 11.04 6.27 1.56
CA ASN A 79 10.81 5.99 0.16
C ASN A 79 9.65 5.00 0.00
N LEU A 80 8.44 5.53 -0.22
CA LEU A 80 7.24 4.72 -0.40
C LEU A 80 7.32 3.85 -1.65
N ASN A 81 7.89 4.37 -2.75
CA ASN A 81 8.04 3.62 -4.00
C ASN A 81 8.90 2.36 -3.85
N LYS A 82 9.88 2.35 -2.94
CA LYS A 82 10.68 1.16 -2.62
C LYS A 82 9.93 0.14 -1.76
N LEU A 83 8.98 0.59 -0.94
CA LEU A 83 8.14 -0.31 -0.14
C LEU A 83 7.07 -0.93 -1.03
N TYR A 84 6.19 -0.08 -1.55
CA TYR A 84 5.13 -0.43 -2.47
C TYR A 84 4.86 0.77 -3.38
N ARG A 85 4.91 0.56 -4.69
CA ARG A 85 4.64 1.62 -5.68
C ARG A 85 3.26 2.29 -5.52
N HIS A 86 2.28 1.52 -5.06
CA HIS A 86 0.88 1.94 -4.85
C HIS A 86 0.45 1.71 -3.39
N MET A 87 1.31 2.13 -2.45
CA MET A 87 1.14 2.06 -1.00
C MET A 87 -0.25 2.54 -0.54
N TYR A 88 -0.66 3.75 -0.91
CA TYR A 88 -1.93 4.32 -0.42
C TYR A 88 -3.15 3.57 -0.93
N ARG A 89 -3.10 3.07 -2.18
CA ARG A 89 -4.17 2.22 -2.71
C ARG A 89 -4.24 0.90 -1.98
N LEU A 90 -3.09 0.30 -1.70
CA LEU A 90 -3.00 -0.98 -1.03
C LEU A 90 -3.53 -0.89 0.41
N VAL A 91 -3.15 0.16 1.14
CA VAL A 91 -3.69 0.49 2.45
C VAL A 91 -5.20 0.68 2.40
N GLY A 92 -5.71 1.42 1.41
CA GLY A 92 -7.15 1.64 1.23
C GLY A 92 -7.92 0.35 0.94
N ILE A 93 -7.29 -0.64 0.31
CA ILE A 93 -7.89 -1.97 0.06
C ILE A 93 -7.92 -2.81 1.35
N ILE A 94 -6.84 -2.77 2.15
CA ILE A 94 -6.72 -3.53 3.38
C ILE A 94 -7.53 -2.89 4.53
N GLY A 95 -7.69 -1.58 4.50
CA GLY A 95 -8.36 -0.81 5.56
C GLY A 95 -7.46 -0.51 6.76
N GLU A 96 -6.16 -0.32 6.56
CA GLU A 96 -5.23 0.04 7.64
C GLU A 96 -5.36 1.54 8.01
N GLU A 97 -5.53 1.83 9.30
CA GLU A 97 -5.76 3.18 9.81
C GLU A 97 -4.45 4.01 9.94
N GLY A 98 -4.57 5.33 10.14
CA GLY A 98 -3.43 6.24 10.39
C GLY A 98 -2.70 6.77 9.15
N TRP A 99 -2.89 6.14 7.98
CA TRP A 99 -2.25 6.55 6.73
C TRP A 99 -2.70 7.89 6.16
N THR A 100 -3.89 8.36 6.53
CA THR A 100 -4.42 9.67 6.12
C THR A 100 -3.57 10.82 6.66
N ASP A 101 -3.10 10.73 7.90
CA ASP A 101 -2.26 11.76 8.52
C ASP A 101 -0.87 11.80 7.87
N ILE A 102 -0.29 10.62 7.59
CA ILE A 102 0.96 10.48 6.84
C ILE A 102 0.83 11.14 5.47
N PHE A 103 -0.24 10.82 4.73
CA PHE A 103 -0.52 11.43 3.43
C PHE A 103 -0.63 12.95 3.50
N ARG A 104 -1.38 13.48 4.48
CA ARG A 104 -1.58 14.92 4.66
C ARG A 104 -0.26 15.65 4.91
N ILE A 105 0.60 15.11 5.77
CA ILE A 105 1.91 15.72 6.07
C ILE A 105 2.80 15.70 4.83
N ARG A 106 2.88 14.56 4.13
CA ARG A 106 3.68 14.42 2.91
C ARG A 106 3.22 15.37 1.82
N MET A 107 1.91 15.43 1.55
CA MET A 107 1.36 16.39 0.58
C MET A 107 1.60 17.84 0.98
N GLY A 108 1.52 18.18 2.27
CA GLY A 108 1.88 19.50 2.78
C GLY A 108 3.32 19.89 2.43
N MET A 109 4.26 18.97 2.58
CA MET A 109 5.67 19.21 2.22
C MET A 109 5.89 19.24 0.70
N LEU A 110 5.31 18.28 -0.04
CA LEU A 110 5.42 18.20 -1.49
C LEU A 110 4.77 19.39 -2.21
N SER A 111 3.78 20.04 -1.60
CA SER A 111 3.14 21.24 -2.16
C SER A 111 4.12 22.38 -2.44
N ARG A 112 5.28 22.42 -1.77
CA ARG A 112 6.34 23.40 -2.03
C ARG A 112 6.92 23.26 -3.44
N LEU A 113 6.92 22.05 -4.00
CA LEU A 113 7.39 21.78 -5.36
C LEU A 113 6.54 22.47 -6.43
N LEU A 114 5.30 22.83 -6.10
CA LEU A 114 4.41 23.58 -7.02
C LEU A 114 4.97 24.96 -7.37
N PHE A 115 5.74 25.56 -6.45
CA PHE A 115 6.32 26.89 -6.59
C PHE A 115 7.81 26.87 -6.97
N ALA A 116 8.39 25.69 -7.21
CA ALA A 116 9.78 25.58 -7.61
C ALA A 116 9.97 26.12 -9.04
N GLU A 117 10.96 27.00 -9.23
CA GLU A 117 11.28 27.56 -10.55
C GLU A 117 11.67 26.45 -11.54
N ASN A 118 12.51 25.52 -11.09
CA ASN A 118 12.95 24.35 -11.84
C ASN A 118 12.52 23.07 -11.12
N PHE A 119 11.49 22.43 -11.65
CA PHE A 119 11.03 21.13 -11.16
C PHE A 119 11.88 20.00 -11.74
N CYS A 120 12.35 19.09 -10.89
CA CYS A 120 13.01 17.85 -11.28
C CYS A 120 12.11 16.65 -10.96
N GLU A 121 11.94 15.73 -11.92
CA GLU A 121 11.19 14.48 -11.68
C GLU A 121 11.85 13.58 -10.61
N ASP A 122 13.17 13.73 -10.40
CA ASP A 122 13.90 12.98 -9.39
C ASP A 122 13.42 13.30 -7.97
N ASP A 123 12.86 14.50 -7.75
CA ASP A 123 12.28 14.91 -6.46
C ASP A 123 11.05 14.06 -6.08
N LEU A 124 10.44 13.39 -7.05
CA LEU A 124 9.27 12.52 -6.87
C LEU A 124 9.62 11.03 -6.76
N LEU A 125 10.89 10.64 -6.85
CA LEU A 125 11.31 9.23 -6.84
C LEU A 125 10.92 8.48 -5.55
N ILE A 126 10.87 9.20 -4.44
CA ILE A 126 10.51 8.66 -3.11
C ILE A 126 8.99 8.58 -2.87
N CYS A 127 8.20 9.15 -3.77
CA CYS A 127 6.75 9.29 -3.63
C CYS A 127 6.00 8.06 -4.11
N ASP A 128 4.84 7.82 -3.51
CA ASP A 128 3.82 6.89 -4.03
C ASP A 128 3.22 7.41 -5.35
N GLU A 129 2.70 6.53 -6.21
CA GLU A 129 2.12 6.94 -7.50
C GLU A 129 0.97 7.96 -7.35
N ASN A 130 0.13 7.86 -6.32
CA ASN A 130 -0.94 8.84 -6.08
C ASN A 130 -0.37 10.22 -5.74
N GLU A 131 0.70 10.29 -4.93
CA GLU A 131 1.38 11.56 -4.60
C GLU A 131 2.00 12.16 -5.86
N ARG A 132 2.67 11.34 -6.67
CA ARG A 132 3.29 11.77 -7.93
C ARG A 132 2.26 12.37 -8.88
N GLU A 133 1.15 11.70 -9.07
CA GLU A 133 0.08 12.15 -9.95
C GLU A 133 -0.46 13.51 -9.49
N ILE A 134 -0.77 13.66 -8.19
CA ILE A 134 -1.30 14.91 -7.64
C ILE A 134 -0.29 16.05 -7.81
N VAL A 135 0.99 15.83 -7.48
CA VAL A 135 2.02 16.86 -7.59
C VAL A 135 2.26 17.24 -9.05
N ARG A 136 2.43 16.28 -9.96
CA ARG A 136 2.60 16.54 -11.39
C ARG A 136 1.45 17.36 -11.96
N MET A 137 0.22 16.95 -11.68
CA MET A 137 -0.98 17.67 -12.12
C MET A 137 -1.04 19.07 -11.52
N GLY A 138 -0.66 19.22 -10.25
CA GLY A 138 -0.53 20.51 -9.59
C GLY A 138 0.47 21.44 -10.29
N ILE A 139 1.68 20.95 -10.58
CA ILE A 139 2.74 21.72 -11.26
C ILE A 139 2.28 22.15 -12.65
N VAL A 140 1.73 21.22 -13.45
CA VAL A 140 1.23 21.51 -14.79
C VAL A 140 0.14 22.58 -14.76
N ARG A 141 -0.75 22.54 -13.77
CA ARG A 141 -1.80 23.56 -13.62
C ARG A 141 -1.22 24.89 -13.17
N PHE A 142 -0.33 24.89 -12.17
CA PHE A 142 0.24 26.12 -11.63
C PHE A 142 1.07 26.87 -12.67
N LYS A 143 1.90 26.16 -13.45
CA LYS A 143 2.67 26.74 -14.56
C LYS A 143 1.84 27.32 -15.70
N LYS A 144 0.54 27.03 -15.78
CA LYS A 144 -0.35 27.72 -16.73
C LYS A 144 -0.76 29.12 -16.28
N PHE A 145 -0.58 29.44 -14.99
CA PHE A 145 -0.94 30.73 -14.40
C PHE A 145 0.28 31.63 -14.10
N ALA A 146 1.49 31.07 -14.14
CA ALA A 146 2.75 31.80 -14.03
C ALA A 146 3.23 32.25 -15.42
#